data_AF-A0A0S7YJX9-F1
#
_entry.id   AF-A0A0S7YJX9-F1
#
_cell.length_a   1.000
_cell.length_b   1.000
_cell.length_c   1.000
_cell.angle_alpha   90.00
_cell.angle_beta   90.00
_cell.angle_gamma   90.00
#
_symmetry.space_group_name_H-M   'P 1'
#
loop_
_entity.id
_entity.type
_entity.pdbx_description
1 polymer ?
#
loop_
_entity_poly.entity_id
_entity_poly.type
_entity_poly.pdbx_seq_one_letter_code
_entity_poly.pdbx_strand_id
1 'polypeptide(L)'
;MGLEPFSGTLAKHRLKLVRNQTVTLQVNTGLLCNQRCRHCHLDAGPKRKENMSAETVNDVADFAGRCNFEAIDITGGAPELNPHLGSLIEKLSPLAPRIMLRSNLSALYRQNDRLLDLLKANRVVVVASFPSLNLGQADSQRGQGIFEISIRMLQKLNSIGYGRNGGDLQLNLVSNPTGAFLPPNQQETEKRYHRVLQQRWGIVFNHLYNFANAPLGRFRQWLIKSGNFDNYMDRLASNFNPCAVDGLMCRSLVSVSWDGYLFDCDFNLARGLFMEGQKIHVSDIQGPPAKGSPISIANHCYTCTAGSGFT
;
A
#
# COMPACT_ATOMS: atom_id res chain seq x y z
N MET A 1 -13.00 -28.23 11.37
CA MET A 1 -11.88 -27.76 12.21
C MET A 1 -11.74 -26.28 11.96
N GLY A 2 -11.68 -25.45 13.00
CA GLY A 2 -11.54 -24.00 12.83
C GLY A 2 -10.16 -23.63 12.26
N LEU A 3 -10.08 -22.47 11.60
CA LEU A 3 -8.82 -21.91 11.09
C LEU A 3 -7.82 -21.74 12.24
N GLU A 4 -6.61 -22.28 12.09
CA GLU A 4 -5.51 -22.11 13.04
C GLU A 4 -5.15 -20.61 13.17
N PRO A 5 -5.12 -20.03 14.38
CA PRO A 5 -4.65 -18.66 14.57
C PRO A 5 -3.24 -18.47 14.01
N PHE A 6 -2.97 -17.31 13.40
CA PHE A 6 -1.65 -17.02 12.81
C PHE A 6 -0.48 -17.19 13.80
N SER A 7 -0.69 -16.82 15.06
CA SER A 7 0.27 -17.04 16.15
C SER A 7 0.60 -18.53 16.38
N GLY A 8 -0.40 -19.40 16.30
CA GLY A 8 -0.24 -20.85 16.40
C GLY A 8 0.58 -21.42 15.24
N THR A 9 0.36 -20.93 14.03
CA THR A 9 1.15 -21.31 12.85
C THR A 9 2.61 -20.87 12.98
N LEU A 10 2.88 -19.63 13.41
CA LEU A 10 4.26 -19.20 13.70
C LEU A 10 4.94 -20.11 14.73
N ALA A 11 4.25 -20.45 15.83
CA ALA A 11 4.78 -21.32 16.87
C ALA A 11 5.09 -22.74 16.35
N LYS A 12 4.20 -23.33 15.53
CA LYS A 12 4.42 -24.63 14.88
C LYS A 12 5.68 -24.65 14.02
N HIS A 13 6.00 -23.55 13.35
CA HIS A 13 7.22 -23.38 12.56
C HIS A 13 8.41 -22.83 13.35
N ARG A 14 8.29 -22.64 14.68
CA ARG A 14 9.33 -22.05 15.55
C ARG A 14 9.77 -20.66 15.11
N LEU A 15 8.86 -19.89 14.51
CA LEU A 15 9.09 -18.53 14.03
C LEU A 15 8.57 -17.51 15.05
N LYS A 16 9.21 -16.34 15.04
CA LYS A 16 8.73 -15.14 15.72
C LYS A 16 8.70 -14.00 14.72
N LEU A 17 7.61 -13.23 14.73
CA LEU A 17 7.53 -11.99 13.96
C LEU A 17 7.89 -10.82 14.86
N VAL A 18 9.12 -10.34 14.71
CA VAL A 18 9.68 -9.21 15.45
C VAL A 18 10.29 -8.20 14.49
N ARG A 19 10.38 -6.96 14.96
CA ARG A 19 10.90 -5.82 14.21
C ARG A 19 12.39 -5.98 13.91
N ASN A 20 12.78 -5.73 12.67
CA ASN A 20 14.16 -5.48 12.24
C ASN A 20 14.52 -4.00 12.49
N GLN A 21 15.59 -3.49 11.90
CA GLN A 21 15.82 -2.04 11.90
C GLN A 21 14.65 -1.36 11.16
N THR A 22 14.00 -0.41 11.81
CA THR A 22 12.95 0.39 11.17
C THR A 22 13.62 1.41 10.26
N VAL A 23 13.45 1.24 8.95
CA VAL A 23 14.05 2.09 7.91
C VAL A 23 13.01 2.76 7.02
N THR A 24 11.73 2.37 7.12
CA THR A 24 10.65 2.95 6.31
C THR A 24 9.54 3.53 7.18
N LEU A 25 9.13 4.75 6.87
CA LEU A 25 7.91 5.36 7.39
C LEU A 25 6.81 5.26 6.35
N GLN A 26 5.67 4.68 6.70
CA GLN A 26 4.47 4.70 5.87
C GLN A 26 3.46 5.68 6.44
N VAL A 27 3.02 6.62 5.63
CA VAL A 27 2.09 7.68 6.05
C VAL A 27 0.74 7.45 5.38
N ASN A 28 -0.27 7.06 6.14
CA ASN A 28 -1.64 6.93 5.64
C ASN A 28 -2.36 8.28 5.81
N THR A 29 -2.65 8.96 4.70
CA THR A 29 -3.27 10.30 4.70
C THR A 29 -4.76 10.29 5.02
N GLY A 30 -5.38 9.12 5.18
CA GLY A 30 -6.80 8.99 5.53
C GLY A 30 -7.54 7.99 4.66
N LEU A 31 -8.87 8.03 4.74
CA LEU A 31 -9.76 7.04 4.13
C LEU A 31 -10.65 7.68 3.04
N LEU A 32 -10.54 8.99 2.83
CA LEU A 32 -11.16 9.67 1.69
C LEU A 32 -10.60 9.14 0.36
N CYS A 33 -11.48 8.70 -0.54
CA CYS A 33 -11.12 8.19 -1.86
C CYS A 33 -12.22 8.53 -2.87
N ASN A 34 -11.88 8.77 -4.13
CA ASN A 34 -12.86 8.99 -5.21
C ASN A 34 -13.41 7.68 -5.80
N GLN A 35 -12.90 6.52 -5.37
CA GLN A 35 -13.30 5.19 -5.84
C GLN A 35 -13.96 4.38 -4.71
N ARG A 36 -14.70 3.33 -5.08
CA ARG A 36 -15.25 2.33 -4.14
C ARG A 36 -14.77 0.93 -4.49
N CYS A 37 -13.46 0.73 -4.57
CA CYS A 37 -12.88 -0.54 -4.99
C CYS A 37 -13.33 -1.71 -4.11
N ARG A 38 -13.75 -2.82 -4.74
CA ARG A 38 -14.24 -4.05 -4.08
C ARG A 38 -13.19 -4.72 -3.21
N HIS A 39 -11.91 -4.65 -3.59
CA HIS A 39 -10.78 -5.22 -2.86
C HIS A 39 -10.18 -4.32 -1.77
N CYS A 40 -10.76 -3.13 -1.52
CA CYS A 40 -10.16 -2.17 -0.60
C CYS A 40 -10.18 -2.67 0.86
N HIS A 41 -8.99 -2.87 1.43
CA HIS A 41 -8.81 -3.30 2.82
C HIS A 41 -9.10 -2.20 3.86
N LEU A 42 -8.96 -0.92 3.47
CA LEU A 42 -9.25 0.26 4.31
C LEU A 42 -10.74 0.64 4.36
N ASP A 43 -11.57 0.06 3.48
CA ASP A 43 -12.92 0.55 3.17
C ASP A 43 -12.94 2.06 2.82
N ALA A 44 -11.89 2.54 2.18
CA ALA A 44 -11.78 3.94 1.75
C ALA A 44 -12.85 4.29 0.70
N GLY A 45 -13.33 5.53 0.67
CA GLY A 45 -14.37 5.92 -0.28
C GLY A 45 -14.83 7.37 -0.20
N PRO A 46 -15.76 7.79 -1.09
CA PRO A 46 -16.10 9.21 -1.27
C PRO A 46 -16.82 9.85 -0.08
N LYS A 47 -17.38 9.03 0.81
CA LYS A 47 -18.13 9.47 2.00
C LYS A 47 -17.31 9.44 3.29
N ARG A 48 -16.05 9.00 3.22
CA ARG A 48 -15.15 8.97 4.38
C ARG A 48 -14.71 10.40 4.72
N LYS A 49 -14.56 10.67 6.01
CA LYS A 49 -14.19 12.00 6.53
C LYS A 49 -12.77 12.01 7.10
N GLU A 50 -12.23 10.84 7.35
CA GLU A 50 -10.87 10.60 7.80
C GLU A 50 -9.90 11.12 6.73
N ASN A 51 -9.28 12.25 7.02
CA ASN A 51 -8.33 12.94 6.15
C ASN A 51 -7.35 13.70 7.03
N MET A 52 -6.05 13.50 6.79
CA MET A 52 -4.98 14.05 7.62
C MET A 52 -5.03 15.59 7.65
N SER A 53 -4.91 16.17 8.85
CA SER A 53 -4.92 17.62 9.06
C SER A 53 -3.52 18.23 8.85
N ALA A 54 -3.45 19.56 8.69
CA ALA A 54 -2.18 20.28 8.64
C ALA A 54 -1.33 20.11 9.92
N GLU A 55 -1.98 20.00 11.09
CA GLU A 55 -1.33 19.74 12.37
C GLU A 55 -0.64 18.37 12.35
N THR A 56 -1.36 17.31 11.98
CA THR A 56 -0.79 15.96 11.88
C THR A 56 0.32 15.88 10.81
N VAL A 57 0.23 16.66 9.72
CA VAL A 57 1.34 16.78 8.74
C VAL A 57 2.61 17.29 9.41
N ASN A 58 2.51 18.27 10.31
CA ASN A 58 3.67 18.76 11.07
C ASN A 58 4.19 17.70 12.03
N ASP A 59 3.31 17.05 12.80
CA ASP A 59 3.73 16.01 13.75
C ASP A 59 4.45 14.85 13.06
N VAL A 60 3.96 14.43 11.89
CA VAL A 60 4.58 13.38 11.08
C VAL A 60 5.93 13.83 10.53
N ALA A 61 6.06 15.08 10.08
CA ALA A 61 7.33 15.62 9.60
C ALA A 61 8.35 15.72 10.73
N ASP A 62 7.94 16.18 11.91
CA ASP A 62 8.81 16.27 13.08
C ASP A 62 9.26 14.87 13.52
N PHE A 63 8.37 13.88 13.50
CA PHE A 63 8.72 12.49 13.78
C PHE A 63 9.70 11.93 12.74
N ALA A 64 9.46 12.15 11.45
CA ALA A 64 10.38 11.73 10.39
C ALA A 64 11.78 12.34 10.58
N GLY A 65 11.85 13.62 10.96
CA GLY A 65 13.12 14.33 11.20
C GLY A 65 13.93 13.78 12.37
N ARG A 66 13.29 13.11 13.34
CA ARG A 66 13.98 12.45 14.46
C ARG A 66 14.46 11.03 14.15
N CYS A 67 13.98 10.41 13.06
CA CYS A 67 14.12 8.96 12.84
C CYS A 67 15.05 8.54 11.71
N ASN A 68 15.53 9.46 10.86
CA ASN A 68 16.45 9.18 9.75
C ASN A 68 16.02 7.98 8.88
N PHE A 69 14.79 8.01 8.34
CA PHE A 69 14.28 6.93 7.50
C PHE A 69 14.99 6.87 6.13
N GLU A 70 15.21 5.66 5.62
CA GLU A 70 15.73 5.44 4.26
C GLU A 70 14.64 5.64 3.20
N ALA A 71 13.38 5.42 3.55
CA ALA A 71 12.25 5.62 2.65
C ALA A 71 10.99 6.09 3.36
N ILE A 72 10.18 6.87 2.65
CA ILE A 72 8.86 7.31 3.08
C ILE A 72 7.81 6.87 2.04
N ASP A 73 6.80 6.12 2.47
CA ASP A 73 5.70 5.59 1.64
C ASP A 73 4.37 6.30 1.96
N ILE A 74 3.96 7.25 1.12
CA ILE A 74 2.69 7.97 1.29
C ILE A 74 1.55 7.16 0.68
N THR A 75 0.57 6.79 1.49
CA THR A 75 -0.60 5.97 1.14
C THR A 75 -1.88 6.50 1.78
N GLY A 76 -3.01 5.79 1.63
CA GLY A 76 -4.30 6.15 2.17
C GLY A 76 -5.45 5.74 1.25
N GLY A 77 -6.57 6.44 1.33
CA GLY A 77 -7.73 6.21 0.48
C GLY A 77 -7.44 6.61 -0.96
N ALA A 78 -7.24 7.90 -1.16
CA ALA A 78 -6.40 8.42 -2.23
C ALA A 78 -5.66 9.64 -1.66
N PRO A 79 -4.33 9.56 -1.44
CA PRO A 79 -3.56 10.68 -0.93
C PRO A 79 -3.77 11.97 -1.71
N GLU A 80 -4.02 11.86 -3.01
CA GLU A 80 -4.27 12.99 -3.91
C GLU A 80 -5.52 13.81 -3.53
N LEU A 81 -6.40 13.28 -2.68
CA LEU A 81 -7.57 14.00 -2.16
C LEU A 81 -7.33 14.67 -0.80
N ASN A 82 -6.12 14.55 -0.24
CA ASN A 82 -5.73 15.29 0.93
C ASN A 82 -5.26 16.70 0.52
N PRO A 83 -5.88 17.79 1.04
CA PRO A 83 -5.50 19.15 0.65
C PRO A 83 -4.09 19.54 1.09
N HIS A 84 -3.48 18.80 2.02
CA HIS A 84 -2.15 19.03 2.54
C HIS A 84 -1.09 18.10 1.93
N LEU A 85 -1.43 17.27 0.93
CA LEU A 85 -0.48 16.35 0.28
C LEU A 85 0.78 17.08 -0.23
N GLY A 86 0.61 18.26 -0.83
CA GLY A 86 1.75 19.04 -1.32
C GLY A 86 2.71 19.44 -0.20
N SER A 87 2.17 19.98 0.89
CA SER A 87 2.97 20.35 2.07
C SER A 87 3.63 19.15 2.74
N LEU A 88 2.92 18.01 2.78
CA LEU A 88 3.48 16.76 3.30
C LEU A 88 4.69 16.31 2.46
N ILE A 89 4.59 16.32 1.14
CA ILE A 89 5.71 15.97 0.24
C ILE A 89 6.89 16.92 0.44
N GLU A 90 6.65 18.23 0.46
CA GLU A 90 7.69 19.26 0.64
C GLU A 90 8.43 19.11 1.99
N LYS A 91 7.70 18.79 3.05
CA LYS A 91 8.28 18.59 4.39
C LYS A 91 9.05 17.29 4.52
N LEU A 92 8.57 16.22 3.88
CA LEU A 92 9.18 14.90 4.01
C LEU A 92 10.34 14.67 3.03
N SER A 93 10.33 15.29 1.84
CA SER A 93 11.36 15.06 0.81
C SER A 93 12.80 15.32 1.24
N PRO A 94 13.14 16.31 2.11
CA PRO A 94 14.50 16.45 2.61
C PRO A 94 14.86 15.44 3.71
N LEU A 95 13.90 14.69 4.27
CA LEU A 95 14.08 13.83 5.44
C LEU A 95 14.38 12.36 5.10
N ALA A 96 14.19 11.96 3.84
CA ALA A 96 14.51 10.62 3.37
C ALA A 96 14.97 10.67 1.91
N PRO A 97 15.97 9.86 1.52
CA PRO A 97 16.47 9.84 0.14
C PRO A 97 15.45 9.29 -0.87
N ARG A 98 14.40 8.59 -0.40
CA ARG A 98 13.38 8.00 -1.26
C ARG A 98 11.98 8.29 -0.72
N ILE A 99 11.17 8.98 -1.53
CA ILE A 99 9.73 9.16 -1.27
C ILE A 99 8.92 8.44 -2.33
N MET A 100 7.87 7.76 -1.90
CA MET A 100 6.90 7.06 -2.73
C MET A 100 5.50 7.61 -2.48
N LEU A 101 4.69 7.67 -3.54
CA LEU A 101 3.27 8.01 -3.48
C LEU A 101 2.46 6.86 -4.08
N ARG A 102 1.62 6.22 -3.25
CA ARG A 102 0.65 5.23 -3.72
C ARG A 102 -0.55 5.92 -4.32
N SER A 103 -0.72 5.76 -5.63
CA SER A 103 -1.76 6.43 -6.40
C SER A 103 -2.83 5.46 -6.87
N ASN A 104 -4.08 5.93 -6.89
CA ASN A 104 -5.19 5.22 -7.53
C ASN A 104 -5.41 5.63 -9.00
N LEU A 105 -4.52 6.48 -9.54
CA LEU A 105 -4.48 7.09 -10.87
C LEU A 105 -5.64 8.03 -11.21
N SER A 106 -6.89 7.68 -10.88
CA SER A 106 -8.03 8.51 -11.26
C SER A 106 -8.20 9.75 -10.39
N ALA A 107 -7.74 9.71 -9.12
CA ALA A 107 -7.62 10.89 -8.28
C ALA A 107 -6.51 11.80 -8.79
N LEU A 108 -5.34 11.24 -9.10
CA LEU A 108 -4.20 11.96 -9.68
C LEU A 108 -4.56 12.63 -11.02
N TYR A 109 -5.33 11.95 -11.88
CA TYR A 109 -5.80 12.50 -13.16
C TYR A 109 -6.65 13.77 -13.01
N ARG A 110 -7.33 13.93 -11.87
CA ARG A 110 -8.15 15.11 -11.57
C ARG A 110 -7.38 16.23 -10.88
N GLN A 111 -6.11 16.02 -10.55
CA GLN A 111 -5.26 17.04 -9.94
C GLN A 111 -4.79 18.04 -10.98
N ASN A 112 -4.40 19.22 -10.50
CA ASN A 112 -3.75 20.22 -11.32
C ASN A 112 -2.30 19.83 -11.67
N ASP A 113 -1.72 20.51 -12.65
CA ASP A 113 -0.35 20.25 -13.06
C ASP A 113 0.68 20.59 -11.97
N ARG A 114 0.36 21.49 -11.03
CA ARG A 114 1.22 21.83 -9.90
C ARG A 114 1.57 20.62 -9.03
N LEU A 115 0.64 19.68 -8.80
CA LEU A 115 0.98 18.47 -8.06
C LEU A 115 1.97 17.60 -8.84
N LEU A 116 1.79 17.45 -10.16
CA LEU A 116 2.69 16.66 -10.99
C LEU A 116 4.09 17.27 -11.06
N ASP A 117 4.18 18.59 -11.14
CA ASP A 117 5.44 19.34 -11.08
C ASP A 117 6.12 19.14 -9.72
N LEU A 118 5.36 19.15 -8.62
CA LEU A 118 5.88 18.89 -7.28
C LEU A 118 6.44 17.46 -7.13
N LEU A 119 5.69 16.46 -7.62
CA LEU A 119 6.15 15.06 -7.62
C LEU A 119 7.46 14.92 -8.40
N LYS A 120 7.53 15.54 -9.58
CA LYS A 120 8.72 15.53 -10.43
C LYS A 120 9.91 16.24 -9.77
N ALA A 121 9.70 17.44 -9.22
CA ALA A 121 10.74 18.23 -8.57
C ALA A 121 11.38 17.49 -7.39
N ASN A 122 10.57 16.73 -6.65
CA ASN A 122 11.02 15.92 -5.51
C ASN A 122 11.37 14.47 -5.89
N ARG A 123 11.38 14.13 -7.19
CA ARG A 123 11.62 12.76 -7.70
C ARG A 123 10.78 11.69 -6.98
N VAL A 124 9.54 12.01 -6.63
CA VAL A 124 8.64 11.10 -5.93
C VAL A 124 8.35 9.90 -6.80
N VAL A 125 8.62 8.70 -6.30
CA VAL A 125 8.28 7.46 -6.99
C VAL A 125 6.77 7.27 -6.98
N VAL A 126 6.16 7.10 -8.14
CA VAL A 126 4.72 6.83 -8.23
C VAL A 126 4.48 5.32 -8.22
N VAL A 127 3.73 4.84 -7.23
CA VAL A 127 3.31 3.43 -7.14
C VAL A 127 1.82 3.34 -7.42
N ALA A 128 1.46 3.02 -8.66
CA ALA A 128 0.09 3.12 -9.16
C ALA A 128 -0.66 1.79 -9.10
N SER A 129 -1.87 1.82 -8.52
CA SER A 129 -2.74 0.64 -8.48
C SER A 129 -3.43 0.38 -9.83
N PHE A 130 -3.04 -0.69 -10.53
CA PHE A 130 -3.52 -1.07 -11.86
C PHE A 130 -3.78 -2.59 -11.94
N PRO A 131 -4.95 -3.06 -11.46
CA PRO A 131 -5.16 -4.47 -11.09
C PRO A 131 -5.36 -5.44 -12.26
N SER A 132 -5.63 -4.95 -13.48
CA SER A 132 -5.79 -5.83 -14.64
C SER A 132 -5.51 -5.10 -15.94
N LEU A 133 -5.02 -5.84 -16.93
CA LEU A 133 -4.88 -5.42 -18.33
C LEU A 133 -6.21 -5.53 -19.10
N ASN A 134 -7.23 -6.13 -18.50
CA ASN A 134 -8.57 -6.27 -19.07
C ASN A 134 -9.51 -5.21 -18.48
N LEU A 135 -10.14 -4.43 -19.35
CA LEU A 135 -11.06 -3.35 -18.99
C LEU A 135 -12.17 -3.83 -18.06
N GLY A 136 -12.91 -4.88 -18.47
CA GLY A 136 -14.04 -5.39 -17.70
C GLY A 136 -13.65 -5.87 -16.30
N GLN A 137 -12.49 -6.53 -16.18
CA GLN A 137 -11.96 -6.95 -14.88
C GLN A 137 -11.55 -5.75 -14.02
N ALA A 138 -10.80 -4.80 -14.56
CA ALA A 138 -10.37 -3.62 -13.83
C ALA A 138 -11.58 -2.80 -13.33
N ASP A 139 -12.56 -2.55 -14.20
CA ASP A 139 -13.76 -1.78 -13.86
C ASP A 139 -14.66 -2.53 -12.88
N SER A 140 -14.78 -3.86 -12.97
CA SER A 140 -15.53 -4.65 -11.99
C SER A 140 -14.95 -4.56 -10.57
N GLN A 141 -13.64 -4.29 -10.47
CA GLN A 141 -12.95 -4.12 -9.19
C GLN A 141 -12.97 -2.68 -8.69
N ARG A 142 -12.80 -1.69 -9.59
CA ARG A 142 -12.51 -0.29 -9.21
C ARG A 142 -13.63 0.70 -9.51
N GLY A 143 -14.57 0.34 -10.37
CA GLY A 143 -15.66 1.19 -10.85
C GLY A 143 -15.58 1.42 -12.36
N GLN A 144 -16.74 1.68 -12.97
CA GLN A 144 -16.87 1.91 -14.41
C GLN A 144 -16.05 3.12 -14.88
N GLY A 145 -15.35 2.98 -16.01
CA GLY A 145 -14.53 4.02 -16.64
C GLY A 145 -13.17 4.27 -15.97
N ILE A 146 -12.86 3.57 -14.87
CA ILE A 146 -11.59 3.76 -14.17
C ILE A 146 -10.41 3.24 -15.00
N PHE A 147 -10.60 2.16 -15.76
CA PHE A 147 -9.55 1.62 -16.62
C PHE A 147 -9.05 2.67 -17.63
N GLU A 148 -9.96 3.31 -18.36
CA GLU A 148 -9.62 4.31 -19.38
C GLU A 148 -8.93 5.54 -18.78
N ILE A 149 -9.43 6.04 -17.65
CA ILE A 149 -8.81 7.15 -16.92
C ILE A 149 -7.39 6.77 -16.48
N SER A 150 -7.21 5.53 -16.00
CA SER A 150 -5.92 5.03 -15.54
C SER A 150 -4.91 4.96 -16.70
N ILE A 151 -5.33 4.48 -17.88
CA ILE A 151 -4.50 4.47 -19.09
C ILE A 151 -4.04 5.89 -19.47
N ARG A 152 -4.97 6.86 -19.50
CA ARG A 152 -4.64 8.25 -19.82
C ARG A 152 -3.67 8.86 -18.82
N MET A 153 -3.86 8.59 -17.52
CA MET A 153 -2.95 9.08 -16.49
C MET A 153 -1.55 8.47 -16.62
N LEU A 154 -1.44 7.17 -16.91
CA LEU A 154 -0.15 6.51 -17.15
C LEU A 154 0.57 7.10 -18.37
N GLN A 155 -0.15 7.37 -19.46
CA GLN A 155 0.41 8.06 -20.63
C GLN A 155 0.90 9.48 -20.28
N LYS A 156 0.14 10.23 -19.47
CA LYS A 156 0.55 11.54 -18.96
C LYS A 156 1.82 11.45 -18.09
N LEU A 157 1.93 10.44 -17.23
CA LEU A 157 3.15 10.20 -16.46
C LEU A 157 4.35 9.90 -17.37
N ASN A 158 4.19 9.04 -18.38
CA ASN A 158 5.27 8.74 -19.33
C ASN A 158 5.70 9.96 -20.18
N SER A 159 4.76 10.85 -20.53
CA SER A 159 5.08 12.06 -21.30
C SER A 159 5.95 13.03 -20.51
N ILE A 160 5.76 13.11 -19.18
CA ILE A 160 6.57 13.95 -18.29
C ILE A 160 7.84 13.27 -17.74
N GLY A 161 8.08 12.01 -18.13
CA GLY A 161 9.36 11.31 -17.93
C GLY A 161 9.33 10.08 -17.02
N TYR A 162 8.21 9.79 -16.35
CA TYR A 162 8.09 8.64 -15.45
C TYR A 162 8.17 7.30 -16.21
N GLY A 163 8.79 6.30 -15.59
CA GLY A 163 8.78 4.91 -16.08
C GLY A 163 9.80 4.60 -17.17
N ARG A 164 10.62 5.58 -17.58
CA ARG A 164 11.65 5.40 -18.61
C ARG A 164 12.87 4.70 -18.03
N ASN A 165 13.45 3.75 -18.77
CA ASN A 165 14.70 3.10 -18.40
C ASN A 165 15.83 4.13 -18.28
N GLY A 166 16.59 4.06 -17.18
CA GLY A 166 17.70 5.00 -16.91
C GLY A 166 17.27 6.41 -16.51
N GLY A 167 15.98 6.69 -16.32
CA GLY A 167 15.48 7.96 -15.82
C GLY A 167 15.39 8.01 -14.29
N ASP A 168 15.45 9.23 -13.74
CA ASP A 168 15.32 9.49 -12.29
C ASP A 168 13.87 9.33 -11.77
N LEU A 169 12.87 9.33 -12.66
CA LEU A 169 11.45 9.32 -12.30
C LEU A 169 10.86 7.92 -12.41
N GLN A 170 10.67 7.27 -11.26
CA GLN A 170 10.20 5.88 -11.21
C GLN A 170 8.68 5.79 -11.17
N LEU A 171 8.13 4.92 -12.03
CA LEU A 171 6.73 4.53 -12.04
C LEU A 171 6.64 3.03 -11.86
N ASN A 172 6.04 2.60 -10.77
CA ASN A 172 5.76 1.21 -10.48
C ASN A 172 4.27 0.94 -10.51
N LEU A 173 3.88 -0.26 -10.90
CA LEU A 173 2.48 -0.69 -10.93
C LEU A 173 2.23 -1.74 -9.86
N VAL A 174 1.03 -1.72 -9.30
CA VAL A 174 0.54 -2.73 -8.36
C VAL A 174 -0.65 -3.46 -8.98
N SER A 175 -0.59 -4.79 -8.98
CA SER A 175 -1.67 -5.64 -9.45
C SER A 175 -2.23 -6.50 -8.32
N ASN A 176 -3.56 -6.65 -8.34
CA ASN A 176 -4.29 -7.48 -7.39
C ASN A 176 -5.26 -8.40 -8.17
N PRO A 177 -5.33 -9.69 -7.81
CA PRO A 177 -6.22 -10.61 -8.49
C PRO A 177 -7.68 -10.20 -8.31
N THR A 178 -8.50 -10.46 -9.34
CA THR A 178 -9.95 -10.25 -9.26
C THR A 178 -10.57 -11.40 -8.46
N GLY A 179 -11.00 -11.13 -7.24
CA GLY A 179 -11.69 -12.11 -6.39
C GLY A 179 -10.79 -12.79 -5.36
N ALA A 180 -11.21 -13.99 -4.92
CA ALA A 180 -10.64 -14.73 -3.79
C ALA A 180 -9.48 -15.66 -4.21
N PHE A 181 -8.48 -15.11 -4.90
CA PHE A 181 -7.33 -15.87 -5.40
C PHE A 181 -6.00 -15.33 -4.84
N LEU A 182 -4.99 -16.19 -4.85
CA LEU A 182 -3.61 -15.78 -4.64
C LEU A 182 -3.05 -15.14 -5.92
N PRO A 183 -2.09 -14.20 -5.80
CA PRO A 183 -1.45 -13.62 -6.97
C PRO A 183 -0.70 -14.68 -7.78
N PRO A 184 -0.67 -14.53 -9.12
CA PRO A 184 0.18 -15.37 -9.98
C PRO A 184 1.67 -15.03 -9.79
N ASN A 185 2.54 -15.79 -10.46
CA ASN A 185 3.98 -15.55 -10.45
C ASN A 185 4.33 -14.09 -10.79
N GLN A 186 5.12 -13.47 -9.92
CA GLN A 186 5.54 -12.07 -10.01
C GLN A 186 6.23 -11.75 -11.35
N GLN A 187 7.29 -12.48 -11.70
CA GLN A 187 8.13 -12.21 -12.87
C GLN A 187 7.37 -12.40 -14.19
N GLU A 188 6.54 -13.45 -14.29
CA GLU A 188 5.74 -13.70 -15.49
C GLU A 188 4.67 -12.62 -15.69
N THR A 189 4.05 -12.17 -14.60
CA THR A 189 3.03 -11.12 -14.66
C THR A 189 3.64 -9.79 -15.05
N GLU A 190 4.80 -9.44 -14.48
CA GLU A 190 5.53 -8.22 -14.81
C GLU A 190 5.91 -8.18 -16.29
N LYS A 191 6.53 -9.25 -16.82
CA LYS A 191 6.84 -9.40 -18.26
C LYS A 191 5.60 -9.22 -19.13
N ARG A 192 4.47 -9.82 -18.73
CA ARG A 192 3.20 -9.70 -19.44
C ARG A 192 2.68 -8.26 -19.43
N TYR A 193 2.73 -7.57 -18.29
CA TYR A 193 2.30 -6.18 -18.16
C TYR A 193 3.15 -5.26 -19.03
N HIS A 194 4.49 -5.36 -18.99
CA HIS A 194 5.36 -4.57 -19.87
C HIS A 194 4.99 -4.77 -21.34
N ARG A 195 4.90 -6.02 -21.79
CA ARG A 195 4.59 -6.34 -23.19
C ARG A 195 3.24 -5.74 -23.62
N VAL A 196 2.18 -5.99 -22.85
CA VAL A 196 0.82 -5.59 -23.23
C VAL A 196 0.63 -4.09 -23.13
N LEU A 197 1.13 -3.44 -22.08
CA LEU A 197 1.01 -1.99 -21.90
C LEU A 197 1.77 -1.22 -22.99
N GLN A 198 2.99 -1.67 -23.33
CA GLN A 198 3.75 -1.10 -24.42
C GLN A 198 3.06 -1.28 -25.76
N GLN A 199 2.62 -2.50 -26.09
CA GLN A 199 2.05 -2.80 -27.40
C GLN A 199 0.70 -2.12 -27.67
N ARG A 200 -0.15 -2.00 -26.64
CA ARG A 200 -1.53 -1.49 -26.82
C ARG A 200 -1.65 0.01 -26.60
N TRP A 201 -0.86 0.57 -25.68
CA TRP A 201 -1.02 1.95 -25.24
C TRP A 201 0.28 2.76 -25.21
N GLY A 202 1.40 2.16 -25.62
CA GLY A 202 2.72 2.81 -25.60
C GLY A 202 3.22 3.13 -24.19
N ILE A 203 2.71 2.43 -23.16
CA ILE A 203 3.02 2.72 -21.77
C ILE A 203 4.24 1.91 -21.30
N VAL A 204 5.18 2.60 -20.66
CA VAL A 204 6.34 2.01 -19.96
C VAL A 204 6.26 2.25 -18.45
N PHE A 205 6.85 1.37 -17.67
CA PHE A 205 6.97 1.48 -16.21
C PHE A 205 8.24 0.73 -15.77
N ASN A 206 8.68 0.89 -14.52
CA ASN A 206 9.90 0.27 -13.99
C ASN A 206 9.62 -1.13 -13.45
N HIS A 207 8.74 -1.25 -12.44
CA HIS A 207 8.42 -2.53 -11.82
C HIS A 207 6.92 -2.78 -11.64
N LEU A 208 6.52 -4.05 -11.68
CA LEU A 208 5.20 -4.49 -11.24
C LEU A 208 5.32 -5.11 -9.84
N TYR A 209 4.28 -5.02 -9.02
CA TYR A 209 4.17 -5.79 -7.78
C TYR A 209 2.79 -6.45 -7.68
N ASN A 210 2.76 -7.78 -7.55
CA ASN A 210 1.54 -8.56 -7.42
C ASN A 210 1.22 -8.81 -5.95
N PHE A 211 0.03 -8.40 -5.50
CA PHE A 211 -0.36 -8.53 -4.10
C PHE A 211 -1.65 -9.33 -3.94
N ALA A 212 -1.68 -10.20 -2.94
CA ALA A 212 -2.91 -10.81 -2.46
C ALA A 212 -3.82 -9.73 -1.83
N ASN A 213 -5.14 -9.91 -1.94
CA ASN A 213 -6.10 -9.00 -1.33
C ASN A 213 -6.24 -9.33 0.17
N ALA A 214 -5.93 -8.38 1.05
CA ALA A 214 -6.11 -8.60 2.48
C ALA A 214 -7.60 -8.75 2.83
N PRO A 215 -8.01 -9.77 3.61
CA PRO A 215 -9.40 -10.04 3.99
C PRO A 215 -9.90 -9.07 5.08
N LEU A 216 -9.82 -7.78 4.76
CA LEU A 216 -10.19 -6.62 5.58
C LEU A 216 -11.14 -5.70 4.78
N GLY A 217 -11.72 -4.70 5.45
CA GLY A 217 -12.56 -3.68 4.82
C GLY A 217 -13.65 -4.24 3.92
N ARG A 218 -13.79 -3.66 2.71
CA ARG A 218 -14.81 -4.11 1.74
C ARG A 218 -14.51 -5.48 1.17
N PHE A 219 -13.24 -5.85 1.05
CA PHE A 219 -12.90 -7.16 0.52
C PHE A 219 -13.43 -8.26 1.45
N ARG A 220 -13.26 -8.09 2.77
CA ARG A 220 -13.86 -8.98 3.77
C ARG A 220 -15.38 -9.04 3.65
N GLN A 221 -16.05 -7.88 3.58
CA GLN A 221 -17.50 -7.82 3.46
C GLN A 221 -17.97 -8.56 2.20
N TRP A 222 -17.25 -8.41 1.09
CA TRP A 222 -17.54 -9.11 -0.14
C TRP A 222 -17.32 -10.63 -0.03
N LEU A 223 -16.21 -11.07 0.57
CA LEU A 223 -15.94 -12.50 0.82
C LEU A 223 -17.06 -13.15 1.62
N ILE A 224 -17.54 -12.48 2.68
CA ILE A 224 -18.64 -12.98 3.51
C ILE A 224 -19.94 -13.06 2.70
N LYS A 225 -20.32 -11.97 2.03
CA LYS A 225 -21.56 -11.90 1.23
C LYS A 225 -21.60 -12.93 0.10
N SER A 226 -20.44 -13.29 -0.44
CA SER A 226 -20.32 -14.26 -1.52
C SER A 226 -20.09 -15.70 -1.05
N GLY A 227 -20.03 -15.96 0.26
CA GLY A 227 -19.74 -17.29 0.81
C GLY A 227 -18.30 -17.77 0.61
N ASN A 228 -17.37 -16.88 0.28
CA ASN A 228 -15.97 -17.21 -0.02
C ASN A 228 -15.02 -16.97 1.15
N PHE A 229 -15.48 -16.44 2.29
CA PHE A 229 -14.61 -16.02 3.38
C PHE A 229 -13.78 -17.17 3.96
N ASP A 230 -14.43 -18.26 4.39
CA ASP A 230 -13.74 -19.38 5.03
C ASP A 230 -12.77 -20.05 4.04
N ASN A 231 -13.23 -20.36 2.83
CA ASN A 231 -12.39 -20.92 1.75
C ASN A 231 -11.18 -20.03 1.42
N TYR A 232 -11.33 -18.71 1.46
CA TYR A 232 -10.22 -17.79 1.21
C TYR A 232 -9.21 -17.79 2.37
N MET A 233 -9.69 -17.76 3.61
CA MET A 233 -8.82 -17.83 4.78
C MET A 233 -8.07 -19.16 4.84
N ASP A 234 -8.74 -20.28 4.57
CA ASP A 234 -8.12 -21.60 4.50
C ASP A 234 -7.07 -21.68 3.41
N ARG A 235 -7.33 -21.06 2.25
CA ARG A 235 -6.34 -20.94 1.17
C ARG A 235 -5.11 -20.16 1.62
N LEU A 236 -5.28 -19.01 2.29
CA LEU A 236 -4.16 -18.21 2.79
C LEU A 236 -3.33 -19.01 3.82
N ALA A 237 -3.99 -19.67 4.78
CA ALA A 237 -3.32 -20.44 5.81
C ALA A 237 -2.62 -21.70 5.26
N SER A 238 -3.28 -22.43 4.35
CA SER A 238 -2.70 -23.64 3.73
C SER A 238 -1.52 -23.32 2.81
N ASN A 239 -1.40 -22.08 2.35
CA ASN A 239 -0.26 -21.60 1.55
C ASN A 239 0.73 -20.78 2.39
N PHE A 240 0.70 -20.88 3.72
CA PHE A 240 1.69 -20.24 4.58
C PHE A 240 3.11 -20.66 4.16
N ASN A 241 3.96 -19.66 3.87
CA ASN A 241 5.35 -19.82 3.52
C ASN A 241 6.23 -19.28 4.66
N PRO A 242 6.86 -20.16 5.45
CA PRO A 242 7.82 -19.79 6.49
C PRO A 242 8.92 -18.84 6.00
N CYS A 243 9.41 -19.03 4.78
CA CYS A 243 10.52 -18.24 4.22
C CYS A 243 10.11 -16.79 3.90
N ALA A 244 8.81 -16.51 3.73
CA ALA A 244 8.33 -15.15 3.50
C ALA A 244 8.43 -14.26 4.76
N VAL A 245 8.50 -14.86 5.96
CA VAL A 245 8.43 -14.13 7.23
C VAL A 245 9.59 -13.15 7.42
N ASP A 246 10.78 -13.48 6.94
CA ASP A 246 11.95 -12.60 7.08
C ASP A 246 11.90 -11.39 6.14
N GLY A 247 11.19 -11.51 5.01
CA GLY A 247 11.03 -10.45 4.03
C GLY A 247 9.83 -9.52 4.29
N LEU A 248 9.01 -9.76 5.32
CA LEU A 248 7.78 -8.98 5.54
C LEU A 248 8.07 -7.50 5.78
N MET A 249 7.39 -6.62 5.04
CA MET A 249 7.53 -5.16 5.19
C MET A 249 7.33 -4.66 6.62
N CYS A 250 6.38 -5.22 7.39
CA CYS A 250 6.10 -4.79 8.76
C CYS A 250 7.29 -4.97 9.72
N ARG A 251 8.33 -5.71 9.32
CA ARG A 251 9.57 -5.84 10.09
C ARG A 251 10.46 -4.62 10.00
N SER A 252 10.44 -3.87 8.90
CA SER A 252 11.31 -2.72 8.68
C SER A 252 10.55 -1.40 8.51
N LEU A 253 9.22 -1.45 8.56
CA LEU A 253 8.32 -0.32 8.37
C LEU A 253 7.55 0.00 9.66
N VAL A 254 7.33 1.28 9.91
CA VAL A 254 6.30 1.77 10.85
C VAL A 254 5.27 2.59 10.08
N SER A 255 3.99 2.41 10.38
CA SER A 255 2.89 3.12 9.72
C SER A 255 2.26 4.13 10.68
N VAL A 256 2.01 5.35 10.20
CA VAL A 256 1.28 6.40 10.91
C VAL A 256 -0.08 6.64 10.24
N SER A 257 -1.13 6.74 11.04
CA SER A 257 -2.48 7.07 10.58
C SER A 257 -2.69 8.56 10.34
N TRP A 258 -3.82 8.89 9.72
CA TRP A 258 -4.23 10.27 9.40
C TRP A 258 -4.44 11.16 10.63
N ASP A 259 -4.61 10.56 11.80
CA ASP A 259 -4.71 11.18 13.11
C ASP A 259 -3.46 10.95 13.98
N GLY A 260 -2.34 10.56 13.37
CA GLY A 260 -1.00 10.59 13.98
C GLY A 260 -0.64 9.40 14.87
N TYR A 261 -1.42 8.31 14.87
CA TYR A 261 -1.12 7.13 15.69
C TYR A 261 -0.33 6.05 14.95
N LEU A 262 0.48 5.31 15.70
CA LEU A 262 1.42 4.32 15.18
C LEU A 262 0.85 2.89 15.08
N PHE A 263 1.21 2.23 13.99
CA PHE A 263 0.86 0.84 13.65
C PHE A 263 2.08 0.13 13.04
N ASP A 264 2.13 -1.20 13.15
CA ASP A 264 3.21 -1.97 12.52
C ASP A 264 3.12 -2.00 10.97
N CYS A 265 1.92 -1.84 10.41
CA CYS A 265 1.68 -1.71 8.96
C CYS A 265 0.27 -1.20 8.65
N ASP A 266 0.01 -0.83 7.39
CA ASP A 266 -1.32 -0.38 6.92
C ASP A 266 -2.45 -1.40 7.14
N PHE A 267 -2.17 -2.71 7.14
CA PHE A 267 -3.19 -3.73 7.45
C PHE A 267 -3.54 -3.76 8.94
N ASN A 268 -2.57 -3.50 9.81
CA ASN A 268 -2.84 -3.31 11.23
C ASN A 268 -3.65 -2.03 11.47
N LEU A 269 -3.33 -0.94 10.76
CA LEU A 269 -4.14 0.30 10.74
C LEU A 269 -5.58 0.00 10.32
N ALA A 270 -5.78 -0.65 9.18
CA ALA A 270 -7.10 -1.01 8.68
C ALA A 270 -7.92 -1.87 9.67
N ARG A 271 -7.23 -2.64 10.52
CA ARG A 271 -7.85 -3.51 11.54
C ARG A 271 -8.03 -2.83 12.91
N GLY A 272 -7.39 -1.68 13.13
CA GLY A 272 -7.33 -1.00 14.43
C GLY A 272 -6.40 -1.69 15.44
N LEU A 273 -5.35 -2.37 14.98
CA LEU A 273 -4.37 -3.04 15.85
C LEU A 273 -3.13 -2.17 16.02
N PHE A 274 -3.11 -1.32 17.03
CA PHE A 274 -1.98 -0.43 17.28
C PHE A 274 -0.66 -1.19 17.48
N MET A 275 0.44 -0.51 17.16
CA MET A 275 1.79 -1.00 17.40
C MET A 275 1.96 -1.37 18.88
N GLU A 276 2.50 -2.55 19.16
CA GLU A 276 2.67 -3.08 20.53
C GLU A 276 1.37 -3.12 21.36
N GLY A 277 0.20 -3.04 20.72
CA GLY A 277 -1.10 -2.95 21.39
C GLY A 277 -1.36 -1.62 22.10
N GLN A 278 -0.51 -0.61 21.89
CA GLN A 278 -0.58 0.69 22.57
C GLN A 278 -0.90 1.82 21.60
N LYS A 279 -1.82 2.70 21.99
CA LYS A 279 -2.18 3.87 21.20
C LYS A 279 -1.14 4.98 21.41
N ILE A 280 -0.06 4.92 20.63
CA ILE A 280 1.06 5.86 20.68
C ILE A 280 0.92 6.89 19.54
N HIS A 281 0.92 8.17 19.88
CA HIS A 281 0.94 9.26 18.90
C HIS A 281 2.39 9.60 18.51
N VAL A 282 2.62 10.06 17.29
CA VAL A 282 3.97 10.41 16.80
C VAL A 282 4.65 11.54 17.58
N SER A 283 3.87 12.39 18.26
CA SER A 283 4.39 13.42 19.17
C SER A 283 5.03 12.84 20.44
N ASP A 284 4.61 11.65 20.85
CA ASP A 284 4.93 11.07 22.15
C ASP A 284 6.15 10.15 22.11
N ILE A 285 6.76 9.99 20.93
CA ILE A 285 7.91 9.11 20.72
C ILE A 285 9.11 9.88 20.17
N GLN A 286 10.29 9.54 20.69
CA GLN A 286 11.55 10.23 20.38
C GLN A 286 12.25 9.70 19.13
N GLY A 287 11.98 8.46 18.73
CA GLY A 287 12.66 7.82 17.62
C GLY A 287 11.84 6.67 17.04
N PRO A 288 12.39 5.94 16.05
CA PRO A 288 11.67 4.85 15.43
C PRO A 288 11.52 3.69 16.42
N PRO A 289 10.50 2.83 16.24
CA PRO A 289 10.33 1.66 17.10
C PRO A 289 11.56 0.75 17.05
N ALA A 290 11.95 0.23 18.21
CA ALA A 290 13.22 -0.46 18.39
C ALA A 290 13.28 -1.80 17.64
N LYS A 291 14.48 -2.16 17.18
CA LYS A 291 14.75 -3.51 16.68
C LYS A 291 14.45 -4.54 17.78
N GLY A 292 13.74 -5.60 17.42
CA GLY A 292 13.31 -6.65 18.34
C GLY A 292 11.96 -6.43 18.99
N SER A 293 11.34 -5.23 18.86
CA SER A 293 9.98 -4.99 19.31
C SER A 293 8.98 -5.99 18.70
N PRO A 294 7.97 -6.43 19.46
CA PRO A 294 6.94 -7.31 18.94
C PRO A 294 6.08 -6.58 17.91
N ILE A 295 5.63 -7.33 16.90
CA ILE A 295 4.70 -6.83 15.87
C ILE A 295 3.29 -7.35 16.19
N SER A 296 2.29 -6.47 16.11
CA SER A 296 0.88 -6.84 16.30
C SER A 296 0.40 -7.76 15.18
N ILE A 297 0.01 -8.99 15.54
CA ILE A 297 -0.43 -10.02 14.59
C ILE A 297 -1.91 -10.39 14.75
N ALA A 298 -2.53 -10.76 13.63
CA ALA A 298 -3.84 -11.40 13.59
C ALA A 298 -3.98 -12.23 12.30
N ASN A 299 -5.14 -12.86 12.07
CA ASN A 299 -5.32 -13.78 10.95
C ASN A 299 -5.20 -13.10 9.56
N HIS A 300 -5.32 -11.78 9.43
CA HIS A 300 -5.04 -11.11 8.15
C HIS A 300 -3.57 -11.22 7.75
N CYS A 301 -2.65 -11.47 8.69
CA CYS A 301 -1.22 -11.63 8.43
C CYS A 301 -0.91 -12.83 7.52
N TYR A 302 -1.80 -13.84 7.44
CA TYR A 302 -1.67 -14.92 6.45
C TYR A 302 -1.60 -14.39 5.01
N THR A 303 -2.22 -13.23 4.71
CA THR A 303 -2.14 -12.58 3.40
C THR A 303 -0.69 -12.28 3.02
N CYS A 304 0.11 -11.84 3.98
CA CYS A 304 1.49 -11.40 3.74
C CYS A 304 2.48 -12.57 3.72
N THR A 305 2.09 -13.72 4.24
CA THR A 305 2.95 -14.91 4.31
C THR A 305 2.50 -16.02 3.37
N ALA A 306 1.39 -15.85 2.65
CA ALA A 306 0.90 -16.86 1.71
C ALA A 306 1.69 -16.83 0.39
N GLY A 307 2.05 -17.99 -0.14
CA GLY A 307 2.75 -18.12 -1.42
C GLY A 307 4.13 -17.47 -1.39
N SER A 308 4.42 -16.55 -2.33
CA SER A 308 5.68 -15.80 -2.34
C SER A 308 5.80 -14.79 -1.19
N GLY A 309 4.70 -14.50 -0.48
CA GLY A 309 4.63 -13.46 0.53
C GLY A 309 4.53 -12.04 -0.03
N PHE A 310 4.39 -11.09 0.90
CA PHE A 310 4.31 -9.65 0.67
C PHE A 310 5.56 -9.02 1.29
N THR A 311 6.57 -8.81 0.45
CA THR A 311 7.89 -8.28 0.82
C THR A 311 8.13 -6.91 0.22
#